data_AF-A0A1U7LIN8-F1
#
_entry.id   AF-A0A1U7LIN8-F1
#
_cell.length_a   1.000
_cell.length_b   1.000
_cell.length_c   1.000
_cell.angle_alpha   90.00
_cell.angle_beta   90.00
_cell.angle_gamma   90.00
#
_symmetry.space_group_name_H-M   'P 1'
#
loop_
_entity.id
_entity.type
_entity.pdbx_description
1 polymer ?
#
loop_
_entity_poly.entity_id
_entity_poly.type
_entity_poly.pdbx_seq_one_letter_code
_entity_poly.pdbx_strand_id
1 'polypeptide(L)'
;MVCNSNNYVVLGQVDAINYTMSSLQALTQANSVRLVRSTVSSDPKKINDLDEDSRTALHWACSTSNYEIVEILTGYDECGVDIKDGAGWTALMIAASVGNDDILKRLIEKGANVNETSSSGQSALYVLAFEIQS
;
A
#
# COMPACT_ATOMS: atom_id res chain seq x y z
N MET A 1 -22.06 -29.39 16.74
CA MET A 1 -21.58 -28.65 17.93
C MET A 1 -21.07 -27.31 17.42
N VAL A 2 -21.98 -26.35 17.31
CA VAL A 2 -22.12 -25.11 18.10
C VAL A 2 -21.31 -23.93 17.53
N CYS A 3 -22.03 -22.84 17.29
CA CYS A 3 -21.65 -21.52 16.77
C CYS A 3 -20.53 -20.80 17.55
N ASN A 4 -19.76 -19.92 16.89
CA ASN A 4 -19.74 -18.44 17.04
C ASN A 4 -18.64 -17.86 16.11
N SER A 5 -18.85 -16.86 15.24
CA SER A 5 -19.21 -15.44 15.46
C SER A 5 -18.45 -14.79 16.61
N ASN A 6 -17.37 -14.08 16.26
CA ASN A 6 -16.55 -13.20 17.10
C ASN A 6 -15.85 -13.86 18.29
N ASN A 7 -14.53 -14.03 18.21
CA ASN A 7 -13.70 -13.98 19.39
C ASN A 7 -12.39 -13.25 19.09
N TYR A 8 -12.43 -11.94 19.35
CA TYR A 8 -11.24 -11.20 19.72
C TYR A 8 -10.60 -11.87 20.95
N VAL A 9 -9.29 -11.64 21.09
CA VAL A 9 -8.47 -11.76 22.29
C VAL A 9 -7.92 -13.16 22.65
N VAL A 10 -6.65 -13.39 22.33
CA VAL A 10 -5.69 -13.88 23.33
C VAL A 10 -4.49 -12.93 23.31
N LEU A 11 -4.50 -12.02 24.29
CA LEU A 11 -3.35 -11.25 24.74
C LEU A 11 -2.41 -12.19 25.50
N GLY A 12 -1.13 -12.15 25.17
CA GLY A 12 -0.07 -12.80 25.92
C GLY A 12 0.72 -13.82 25.10
N GLN A 13 1.95 -13.45 24.75
CA GLN A 13 3.03 -14.36 24.33
C GLN A 13 3.17 -14.70 22.83
N VAL A 14 2.90 -13.76 21.92
CA VAL A 14 3.22 -13.91 20.48
C VAL A 14 4.13 -12.82 19.89
N ASP A 15 4.65 -11.90 20.73
CA ASP A 15 5.33 -10.66 20.31
C ASP A 15 6.74 -10.79 19.71
N ALA A 16 7.18 -11.95 19.23
CA ALA A 16 8.53 -12.08 18.65
C ALA A 16 8.65 -12.95 17.40
N ILE A 17 7.71 -13.88 17.15
CA ILE A 17 7.92 -14.96 16.18
C ILE A 17 7.17 -14.73 14.85
N ASN A 18 6.18 -13.83 14.82
CA ASN A 18 5.46 -13.49 13.57
C ASN A 18 6.11 -12.36 12.75
N TYR A 19 7.15 -11.70 13.26
CA TYR A 19 7.80 -10.59 12.55
C TYR A 19 8.72 -11.04 11.41
N THR A 20 9.25 -12.26 11.46
CA THR A 20 10.14 -12.79 10.41
C THR A 20 9.42 -13.31 9.18
N MET A 21 8.10 -13.57 9.30
CA MET A 21 7.25 -14.13 8.23
C MET A 21 6.21 -13.14 7.68
N SER A 22 6.06 -11.97 8.29
CA SER A 22 5.10 -10.95 7.81
C SER A 22 5.66 -10.27 6.56
N SER A 23 4.88 -10.29 5.48
CA SER A 23 5.23 -9.60 4.23
C SER A 23 5.28 -8.08 4.45
N LEU A 24 6.02 -7.34 3.62
CA LEU A 24 6.14 -5.87 3.74
C LEU A 24 4.77 -5.18 3.66
N GLN A 25 3.84 -5.78 2.92
CA GLN A 25 2.44 -5.38 2.78
C GLN A 25 1.69 -5.48 4.11
N ALA A 26 1.83 -6.59 4.85
CA ALA A 26 1.20 -6.77 6.15
C ALA A 26 1.72 -5.76 7.19
N LEU A 27 3.02 -5.47 7.18
CA LEU A 27 3.61 -4.42 8.05
C LEU A 27 3.04 -3.03 7.71
N THR A 28 2.81 -2.76 6.43
CA THR A 28 2.24 -1.50 5.95
C THR A 28 0.76 -1.38 6.31
N GLN A 29 -0.01 -2.46 6.14
CA GLN A 29 -1.41 -2.54 6.56
C GLN A 29 -1.57 -2.32 8.06
N ALA A 30 -0.67 -2.88 8.88
CA ALA A 30 -0.64 -2.68 10.32
C ALA A 30 -0.06 -1.30 10.75
N ASN A 31 0.24 -0.41 9.79
CA ASN A 31 0.85 0.90 10.00
C ASN A 31 2.14 0.86 10.86
N SER A 32 2.93 -0.20 10.71
CA SER A 32 4.14 -0.43 11.49
C SER A 32 5.36 0.24 10.84
N VAL A 33 5.38 1.57 10.82
CA VAL A 33 6.42 2.42 10.20
C VAL A 33 7.84 1.95 10.54
N ARG A 34 8.11 1.68 11.82
CA ARG A 34 9.44 1.28 12.30
C ARG A 34 9.93 -0.01 11.65
N LEU A 35 9.03 -0.97 11.46
CA LEU A 35 9.37 -2.27 10.88
C LEU A 35 9.46 -2.18 9.36
N VAL A 36 8.57 -1.41 8.71
CA VAL A 36 8.68 -1.11 7.28
C VAL A 36 10.06 -0.53 6.96
N ARG A 37 10.49 0.49 7.72
CA ARG A 37 11.82 1.09 7.54
C ARG A 37 12.95 0.07 7.73
N SER A 38 12.87 -0.75 8.77
CA SER A 38 13.89 -1.76 9.08
C SER A 38 13.98 -2.83 7.98
N THR A 39 12.84 -3.33 7.49
CA THR A 39 12.78 -4.37 6.47
C THR A 39 13.33 -3.87 5.14
N VAL A 40 12.89 -2.70 4.66
CA VAL A 40 13.37 -2.13 3.40
C VAL A 40 14.86 -1.77 3.47
N SER A 41 15.34 -1.29 4.63
CA SER A 41 16.77 -1.03 4.82
C SER A 41 17.62 -2.31 4.82
N SER A 42 17.05 -3.44 5.27
CA SER A 42 17.76 -4.72 5.30
C SER A 42 17.75 -5.47 3.96
N ASP A 43 16.65 -5.36 3.22
CA ASP A 43 16.44 -6.04 1.95
C ASP A 43 15.61 -5.16 1.00
N PRO A 44 16.25 -4.22 0.27
CA PRO A 44 15.54 -3.28 -0.60
C PRO A 44 14.82 -3.97 -1.76
N LYS A 45 15.18 -5.22 -2.09
CA LYS A 45 14.53 -5.98 -3.17
C LYS A 45 13.07 -6.31 -2.86
N LYS A 46 12.70 -6.36 -1.58
CA LYS A 46 11.33 -6.66 -1.13
C LYS A 46 10.35 -5.52 -1.29
N ILE A 47 10.82 -4.33 -1.65
CA ILE A 47 9.97 -3.12 -1.72
C ILE A 47 8.82 -3.26 -2.72
N ASN A 48 9.03 -4.07 -3.77
CA ASN A 48 8.09 -4.35 -4.84
C ASN A 48 7.49 -5.76 -4.76
N ASP A 49 7.66 -6.47 -3.64
CA ASP A 49 7.01 -7.76 -3.46
C ASP A 49 5.49 -7.60 -3.63
N LEU A 50 4.85 -8.67 -4.06
CA LEU A 50 3.42 -8.71 -4.34
C LEU A 50 2.74 -9.64 -3.32
N ASP A 51 1.59 -9.23 -2.82
CA ASP A 51 0.70 -10.13 -2.07
C ASP A 51 -0.19 -10.96 -3.01
N GLU A 52 -1.15 -11.69 -2.44
CA GLU A 52 -2.09 -12.56 -3.19
C GLU A 52 -2.97 -11.77 -4.17
N ASP A 53 -3.21 -10.48 -3.92
CA ASP A 53 -3.97 -9.57 -4.80
C ASP A 53 -3.05 -8.83 -5.80
N SER A 54 -1.79 -9.26 -5.91
CA SER A 54 -0.74 -8.58 -6.67
C SER A 54 -0.45 -7.15 -6.22
N ARG A 55 -0.70 -6.81 -4.95
CA ARG A 55 -0.45 -5.47 -4.40
C ARG A 55 0.94 -5.36 -3.79
N THR A 56 1.58 -4.22 -4.04
CA THR A 56 2.82 -3.83 -3.37
C THR A 56 2.54 -3.16 -2.02
N ALA A 57 3.59 -3.00 -1.20
CA ALA A 57 3.49 -2.22 0.03
C ALA A 57 3.01 -0.78 -0.22
N LEU A 58 3.36 -0.18 -1.37
CA LEU A 58 2.93 1.16 -1.74
C LEU A 58 1.41 1.27 -1.97
N HIS A 59 0.78 0.23 -2.54
CA HIS A 59 -0.68 0.18 -2.69
C HIS A 59 -1.37 0.25 -1.31
N TRP A 60 -0.88 -0.55 -0.35
CA TRP A 60 -1.38 -0.54 1.03
C TRP A 60 -1.13 0.80 1.73
N ALA A 61 0.04 1.42 1.52
CA ALA A 61 0.35 2.72 2.11
C ALA A 61 -0.61 3.81 1.63
N CYS A 62 -0.95 3.80 0.34
CA CYS A 62 -1.92 4.73 -0.26
C CYS A 62 -3.35 4.44 0.23
N SER A 63 -3.75 3.17 0.25
CA SER A 63 -5.08 2.75 0.73
C SER A 63 -5.32 3.11 2.20
N THR A 64 -4.27 3.10 3.02
CA THR A 64 -4.34 3.44 4.45
C THR A 64 -4.07 4.91 4.75
N SER A 65 -3.83 5.74 3.73
CA SER A 65 -3.46 7.16 3.86
C SER A 65 -2.22 7.42 4.75
N ASN A 66 -1.30 6.46 4.83
CA ASN A 66 -0.10 6.59 5.67
C ASN A 66 1.04 7.28 4.92
N TYR A 67 1.03 8.62 4.94
CA TYR A 67 2.02 9.46 4.26
C TYR A 67 3.47 9.10 4.64
N GLU A 68 3.76 8.85 5.93
CA GLU A 68 5.12 8.51 6.37
C GLU A 68 5.64 7.23 5.71
N ILE A 69 4.78 6.21 5.53
CA ILE A 69 5.18 4.98 4.85
C ILE A 69 5.37 5.22 3.36
N VAL A 70 4.50 6.03 2.72
CA VAL A 70 4.69 6.44 1.33
C VAL A 70 6.04 7.15 1.14
N GLU A 71 6.41 8.06 2.03
CA GLU A 71 7.71 8.73 1.98
C GLU A 71 8.89 7.78 2.15
N ILE A 72 8.79 6.83 3.09
CA ILE A 72 9.83 5.81 3.29
C ILE A 72 9.99 5.00 2.00
N LEU A 73 8.91 4.44 1.47
CA LEU A 73 8.97 3.55 0.30
C LEU A 73 9.46 4.30 -0.94
N THR A 74 8.87 5.46 -1.25
CA THR A 74 9.26 6.27 -2.41
C THR A 74 10.62 6.96 -2.24
N GLY A 75 11.23 6.88 -1.06
CA GLY A 75 12.59 7.33 -0.81
C GLY A 75 13.67 6.43 -1.43
N TYR A 76 13.34 5.17 -1.77
CA TYR A 76 14.26 4.22 -2.39
C TYR A 76 14.09 4.21 -3.91
N ASP A 77 15.20 4.20 -4.65
CA ASP A 77 15.21 4.23 -6.12
C ASP A 77 14.62 2.96 -6.73
N GLU A 78 14.66 1.84 -6.00
CA GLU A 78 14.08 0.57 -6.41
C GLU A 78 12.55 0.53 -6.33
N CYS A 79 11.91 1.53 -5.72
CA CYS A 79 10.45 1.55 -5.55
C CYS A 79 9.72 1.72 -6.88
N GLY A 80 8.97 0.70 -7.30
CA GLY A 80 8.14 0.73 -8.50
C GLY A 80 6.81 1.44 -8.23
N VAL A 81 6.73 2.72 -8.56
CA VAL A 81 5.53 3.57 -8.33
C VAL A 81 4.34 3.24 -9.25
N ASP A 82 4.59 2.69 -10.44
CA ASP A 82 3.59 2.36 -11.45
C ASP A 82 3.26 0.87 -11.54
N ILE A 83 3.68 0.08 -10.54
CA ILE A 83 3.28 -1.33 -10.46
C ILE A 83 1.76 -1.40 -10.34
N LYS A 84 1.15 -2.30 -11.12
CA LYS A 84 -0.29 -2.53 -11.12
C LYS A 84 -0.66 -3.71 -10.25
N ASP A 85 -1.73 -3.57 -9.50
CA ASP A 85 -2.36 -4.68 -8.77
C ASP A 85 -3.16 -5.61 -9.70
N GLY A 86 -3.79 -6.64 -9.13
CA GLY A 86 -4.59 -7.61 -9.88
C GLY A 86 -5.79 -7.01 -10.63
N ALA A 87 -6.26 -5.83 -10.23
CA ALA A 87 -7.32 -5.09 -10.91
C ALA A 87 -6.76 -4.07 -11.95
N GLY A 88 -5.44 -4.02 -12.12
CA GLY A 88 -4.74 -3.07 -12.99
C GLY A 88 -4.54 -1.70 -12.33
N TRP A 89 -4.84 -1.54 -11.04
CA TRP A 89 -4.74 -0.25 -10.36
C TRP A 89 -3.31 0.06 -9.98
N THR A 90 -2.88 1.29 -10.15
CA THR A 90 -1.60 1.79 -9.62
C THR A 90 -1.80 2.40 -8.24
N ALA A 91 -0.71 2.59 -7.49
CA ALA A 91 -0.73 3.31 -6.22
C ALA A 91 -1.34 4.71 -6.33
N LEU A 92 -1.10 5.40 -7.46
CA LEU A 92 -1.68 6.73 -7.75
C LEU A 92 -3.20 6.68 -7.88
N MET A 93 -3.76 5.65 -8.53
CA MET A 93 -5.22 5.50 -8.64
C MET A 93 -5.86 5.23 -7.29
N ILE A 94 -5.20 4.43 -6.43
CA ILE A 94 -5.67 4.20 -5.06
C ILE A 94 -5.63 5.52 -4.27
N ALA A 95 -4.52 6.26 -4.31
CA ALA A 95 -4.41 7.55 -3.64
C ALA A 95 -5.49 8.54 -4.13
N ALA A 96 -5.81 8.52 -5.42
CA ALA A 96 -6.91 9.29 -6.01
C ALA A 96 -8.28 8.88 -5.45
N SER A 97 -8.57 7.58 -5.33
CA SER A 97 -9.84 7.11 -4.75
C SER A 97 -10.00 7.46 -3.28
N VAL A 98 -8.90 7.56 -2.56
CA VAL A 98 -8.90 7.92 -1.13
C VAL A 98 -8.99 9.44 -0.94
N GLY A 99 -8.62 10.23 -1.95
CA GLY A 99 -8.66 11.70 -1.90
C GLY A 99 -7.57 12.34 -1.06
N ASN A 100 -6.42 11.69 -0.92
CA ASN A 100 -5.28 12.24 -0.16
C ASN A 100 -4.31 12.99 -1.08
N ASP A 101 -4.49 14.31 -1.14
CA ASP A 101 -3.71 15.20 -2.02
C ASP A 101 -2.20 15.15 -1.76
N ASP A 102 -1.76 14.97 -0.52
CA ASP A 102 -0.34 14.99 -0.17
C ASP A 102 0.37 13.72 -0.66
N ILE A 103 -0.29 12.56 -0.52
CA ILE A 103 0.19 11.30 -1.10
C ILE A 103 0.18 11.39 -2.62
N LEU A 104 -0.87 11.95 -3.21
CA LEU A 104 -1.00 12.11 -4.66
C LEU A 104 0.15 12.93 -5.24
N LYS A 105 0.42 14.11 -4.66
CA LYS A 105 1.55 14.97 -5.03
C LYS A 105 2.87 14.21 -4.89
N ARG A 106 3.06 13.49 -3.78
CA ARG A 106 4.29 12.75 -3.55
C ARG A 106 4.57 11.69 -4.60
N LEU A 107 3.54 10.94 -5.02
CA LEU A 107 3.67 9.95 -6.09
C LEU A 107 3.99 10.60 -7.45
N ILE A 108 3.36 11.74 -7.76
CA ILE A 108 3.63 12.50 -9.00
C ILE A 108 5.07 13.04 -9.01
N GLU A 109 5.55 13.60 -7.90
CA GLU A 109 6.95 14.05 -7.76
C GLU A 109 7.95 12.91 -8.00
N LYS A 110 7.55 11.68 -7.68
CA LYS A 110 8.36 10.47 -7.84
C LYS A 110 8.23 9.83 -9.21
N GLY A 111 7.52 10.48 -10.13
CA GLY A 111 7.42 10.08 -11.53
C GLY A 111 6.31 9.09 -11.82
N ALA A 112 5.30 8.96 -10.94
CA ALA A 112 4.14 8.12 -11.24
C ALA A 112 3.44 8.58 -12.53
N ASN A 113 3.15 7.63 -13.41
CA ASN A 113 2.50 7.90 -14.68
C ASN A 113 0.99 8.15 -14.49
N VAL A 114 0.60 9.42 -14.56
CA VAL A 114 -0.80 9.88 -14.45
C VAL A 114 -1.72 9.37 -15.56
N ASN A 115 -1.15 8.89 -16.67
CA ASN A 115 -1.90 8.39 -17.83
C ASN A 115 -2.14 6.89 -17.79
N GLU A 116 -1.63 6.18 -16.77
CA GLU A 116 -1.98 4.76 -16.60
C GLU A 116 -3.49 4.60 -16.44
N THR A 117 -3.98 3.45 -16.92
CA THR A 117 -5.36 3.04 -16.77
C THR A 117 -5.45 1.66 -16.13
N SER A 118 -6.46 1.48 -15.28
CA SER A 118 -6.85 0.19 -14.73
C SER A 118 -7.36 -0.76 -15.83
N SER A 119 -7.64 -2.01 -15.46
CA SER A 119 -8.23 -2.99 -16.37
C SER A 119 -9.63 -2.58 -16.87
N SER A 120 -10.33 -1.70 -16.15
CA SER A 120 -11.60 -1.09 -16.55
C SER A 120 -11.43 0.19 -17.38
N GLY A 121 -10.20 0.59 -17.71
CA GLY A 121 -9.91 1.80 -18.47
C GLY A 121 -9.96 3.09 -17.64
N GLN A 122 -9.98 3.00 -16.32
CA GLN A 122 -10.07 4.17 -15.42
C GLN A 122 -8.67 4.69 -15.11
N SER A 123 -8.41 5.98 -15.34
CA SER A 123 -7.18 6.65 -14.92
C SER A 123 -7.32 7.26 -13.53
N ALA A 124 -6.20 7.68 -12.91
CA ALA A 124 -6.26 8.40 -11.64
C ALA A 124 -7.12 9.67 -11.73
N LEU A 125 -7.08 10.39 -12.87
CA LEU A 125 -7.93 11.56 -13.12
C LEU A 125 -9.41 11.19 -13.19
N TYR A 126 -9.76 10.07 -13.84
CA TYR A 126 -11.14 9.57 -13.87
C TYR A 126 -11.67 9.33 -12.46
N VAL A 127 -10.85 8.67 -11.62
CA VAL A 127 -11.22 8.35 -10.23
C VAL A 127 -11.43 9.63 -9.41
N LEU A 128 -10.52 10.61 -9.49
CA LEU A 128 -10.69 11.90 -8.82
C LEU A 128 -11.97 12.61 -9.25
N ALA A 129 -12.27 12.65 -10.55
CA ALA A 129 -13.45 13.32 -11.06
C ALA A 129 -14.77 12.68 -10.57
N PHE A 130 -14.76 11.36 -10.34
CA PHE A 130 -15.92 10.62 -9.84
C PHE A 130 -16.20 10.90 -8.35
N GLU A 131 -15.15 10.92 -7.52
CA GLU A 131 -15.28 11.11 -6.07
C GLU A 131 -15.72 12.54 -5.69
N ILE A 132 -15.39 13.57 -6.48
CA ILE A 132 -15.82 14.96 -6.21
C ILE A 132 -17.34 15.15 -6.33
N GLN A 133 -18.06 14.20 -6.95
CA GLN A 133 -19.51 14.28 -7.20
C GLN A 133 -20.37 13.41 -6.27
N SER A 134 -19.78 12.63 -5.36
CA SER A 134 -20.51 11.74 -4.43
C SER A 134 -20.64 12.34 -3.04
#